data_AF-A0A368FVZ7-F1
#
_entry.id   AF-A0A368FVZ7-F1
#
_cell.length_a   1.000
_cell.length_b   1.000
_cell.length_c   1.000
_cell.angle_alpha   90.00
_cell.angle_beta   90.00
_cell.angle_gamma   90.00
#
_symmetry.space_group_name_H-M   'P 1'
#
loop_
_entity.id
_entity.type
_entity.pdbx_description
1 polymer ?
#
loop_
_entity_poly.entity_id
_entity_poly.type
_entity_poly.pdbx_seq_one_letter_code
_entity_poly.pdbx_strand_id
1 'polypeptide(L)'
;MTGNFLELSVEEVVELISKDGLCVQSEKQVFAAAMRWIEHASERSELAERILSCVRLDLLDKAFLVKEVLSHQIIRNQNHFCDMVKEFPNY
;
A
#
# COMPACT_ATOMS: atom_id res chain seq x y z
N MET A 1 6.49 -19.64 -5.24
CA MET A 1 5.82 -19.83 -3.93
C MET A 1 5.77 -18.48 -3.23
N THR A 2 4.65 -17.77 -3.26
CA THR A 2 4.48 -16.49 -2.53
C THR A 2 3.28 -16.65 -1.60
N GLY A 3 3.40 -17.57 -0.63
CA GLY A 3 2.35 -17.88 0.34
C GLY A 3 2.44 -17.04 1.63
N ASN A 4 3.64 -16.63 2.03
CA ASN A 4 3.85 -16.17 3.40
C ASN A 4 3.42 -14.73 3.68
N PHE A 5 3.32 -13.84 2.68
CA PHE A 5 3.07 -12.42 2.97
C PHE A 5 1.69 -12.17 3.61
N LEU A 6 0.68 -12.96 3.22
CA LEU A 6 -0.71 -12.86 3.70
C LEU A 6 -0.90 -13.32 5.15
N GLU A 7 0.02 -14.16 5.63
CA GLU A 7 0.00 -14.75 6.98
C GLU A 7 0.86 -13.95 7.97
N LEU A 8 1.63 -12.95 7.50
CA LEU A 8 2.42 -12.08 8.35
C LEU A 8 1.52 -11.13 9.15
N SER A 9 1.95 -10.83 10.38
CA SER A 9 1.35 -9.80 11.23
C SER A 9 1.53 -8.41 10.61
N VAL A 10 0.69 -7.46 11.02
CA VAL A 10 0.82 -6.06 10.56
C VAL A 10 2.21 -5.50 10.83
N GLU A 11 2.79 -5.82 11.97
CA GLU A 11 4.11 -5.33 12.39
C GLU A 11 5.20 -5.84 11.44
N GLU A 12 5.19 -7.14 11.17
CA GLU A 12 6.09 -7.78 10.20
C GLU A 12 5.94 -7.17 8.81
N VAL A 13 4.70 -6.97 8.35
CA VAL A 13 4.42 -6.35 7.05
C VAL A 13 4.99 -4.93 7.04
N VAL A 14 4.62 -4.07 8.00
CA VAL A 14 5.07 -2.68 8.11
C VAL A 14 6.59 -2.58 8.19
N GLU A 15 7.24 -3.42 9.00
CA GLU A 15 8.70 -3.49 9.06
C GLU A 15 9.31 -3.92 7.73
N LEU A 16 8.69 -4.86 7.02
CA LEU A 16 9.10 -5.27 5.68
C LEU A 16 9.02 -4.11 4.69
N ILE A 17 7.89 -3.40 4.63
CA ILE A 17 7.69 -2.27 3.70
C ILE A 17 8.61 -1.10 4.06
N SER A 18 8.80 -0.87 5.36
CA SER A 18 9.65 0.20 5.87
C SER A 18 11.15 -0.14 5.72
N LYS A 19 11.50 -1.42 5.51
CA LYS A 19 12.84 -1.84 5.14
C LYS A 19 13.03 -1.67 3.63
N ASP A 20 13.88 -0.73 3.25
CA ASP A 20 14.43 -0.55 1.88
C ASP A 20 15.04 -1.83 1.25
N GLY A 21 15.24 -2.91 2.03
CA GLY A 21 15.89 -4.15 1.59
C GLY A 21 14.96 -5.18 0.96
N LEU A 22 13.74 -4.81 0.59
CA LEU A 22 12.79 -5.67 -0.08
C LEU A 22 13.33 -5.94 -1.50
N CYS A 23 13.75 -7.17 -1.81
CA CYS A 23 14.24 -7.63 -3.12
C CYS A 23 13.16 -7.60 -4.23
N VAL A 24 12.17 -6.73 -4.11
CA VAL A 24 11.12 -6.49 -5.09
C VAL A 24 11.58 -5.37 -6.01
N GLN A 25 11.61 -5.66 -7.29
CA GLN A 25 12.14 -4.78 -8.34
C GLN A 25 11.33 -3.49 -8.53
N SER A 26 10.21 -3.30 -7.82
CA SER A 26 9.33 -2.13 -7.96
C SER A 26 8.38 -1.99 -6.78
N GLU A 27 8.19 -0.76 -6.31
CA GLU A 27 7.16 -0.37 -5.34
C GLU A 27 5.74 -0.77 -5.76
N LYS A 28 5.49 -0.91 -7.07
CA LYS A 28 4.21 -1.45 -7.59
C LYS A 28 3.89 -2.84 -7.02
N GLN A 29 4.89 -3.70 -6.84
CA GLN A 29 4.69 -5.03 -6.25
C GLN A 29 4.47 -4.95 -4.74
N VAL A 30 5.19 -4.06 -4.06
CA VAL A 30 5.01 -3.79 -2.62
C VAL A 30 3.58 -3.35 -2.36
N PHE A 31 3.10 -2.39 -3.13
CA PHE A 31 1.75 -1.84 -3.04
C PHE A 31 0.68 -2.90 -3.32
N ALA A 32 0.82 -3.68 -4.39
CA ALA A 32 -0.09 -4.77 -4.71
C ALA A 32 -0.11 -5.86 -3.63
N ALA A 33 1.05 -6.20 -3.04
CA ALA A 33 1.14 -7.17 -1.96
C ALA A 33 0.49 -6.67 -0.67
N ALA A 34 0.75 -5.41 -0.30
CA ALA A 34 0.08 -4.73 0.81
C ALA A 34 -1.44 -4.72 0.62
N MET A 35 -1.91 -4.37 -0.58
CA MET A 35 -3.34 -4.36 -0.86
C MET A 35 -3.98 -5.73 -0.74
N ARG A 36 -3.34 -6.76 -1.28
CA ARG A 36 -3.82 -8.14 -1.16
C ARG A 36 -3.86 -8.60 0.30
N TRP A 37 -2.96 -8.10 1.13
CA TRP A 37 -2.95 -8.34 2.59
C TRP A 37 -4.08 -7.65 3.33
N ILE A 38 -4.41 -6.43 2.92
CA ILE A 38 -5.55 -5.66 3.45
C ILE A 38 -6.88 -6.28 2.99
N GLU A 39 -7.00 -6.66 1.72
CA GLU A 39 -8.18 -7.34 1.16
C GLU A 39 -8.43 -8.70 1.83
N HIS A 40 -7.40 -9.31 2.40
CA HIS A 40 -7.54 -10.57 3.12
C HIS A 40 -8.39 -10.43 4.40
N ALA A 41 -8.41 -9.26 5.04
CA ALA A 41 -9.28 -9.02 6.19
C ALA A 41 -9.70 -7.55 6.28
N SER A 42 -10.99 -7.27 6.17
CA SER A 42 -11.54 -5.91 6.26
C SER A 42 -11.27 -5.21 7.58
N GLU A 43 -11.03 -5.93 8.69
CA GLU A 43 -10.59 -5.35 9.96
C GLU A 43 -9.20 -4.68 9.85
N ARG A 44 -8.38 -5.11 8.88
CA ARG A 44 -7.06 -4.53 8.59
C ARG A 44 -7.15 -3.28 7.72
N SER A 45 -8.35 -2.82 7.35
CA SER A 45 -8.54 -1.60 6.57
C SER A 45 -8.00 -0.37 7.29
N GLU A 46 -8.05 -0.32 8.62
CA GLU A 46 -7.45 0.78 9.40
C GLU A 46 -5.91 0.75 9.35
N LEU A 47 -5.34 -0.45 9.23
CA LEU A 47 -3.90 -0.66 9.07
C LEU A 47 -3.45 -0.39 7.65
N ALA A 48 -4.36 -0.43 6.67
CA ALA A 48 -4.12 -0.05 5.29
C ALA A 48 -3.52 1.34 5.21
N GLU A 49 -4.09 2.31 5.93
CA GLU A 49 -3.60 3.68 5.92
C GLU A 49 -2.15 3.75 6.44
N ARG A 50 -1.85 3.10 7.57
CA ARG A 50 -0.47 3.04 8.12
C ARG A 50 0.50 2.37 7.16
N ILE A 51 0.12 1.25 6.59
CA ILE A 51 0.93 0.51 5.61
C ILE A 51 1.20 1.37 4.37
N LEU A 52 0.16 2.00 3.86
CA LEU A 52 0.23 2.85 2.68
C LEU A 52 1.05 4.14 2.91
N SER A 53 1.07 4.68 4.13
CA SER A 53 1.99 5.76 4.52
C SER A 53 3.44 5.29 4.67
N CYS A 54 3.69 4.01 4.97
CA CYS A 54 5.04 3.44 4.96
C CYS A 54 5.54 3.12 3.55
N VAL A 55 4.64 2.82 2.61
CA VAL A 55 5.00 2.69 1.18
C VAL A 55 5.46 4.05 0.66
N ARG A 56 6.61 4.08 -0.02
CA ARG A 56 7.10 5.29 -0.68
C ARG A 56 6.29 5.58 -1.93
N LEU A 57 5.18 6.27 -1.77
CA LEU A 57 4.33 6.72 -2.88
C LEU A 57 5.07 7.64 -3.85
N ASP A 58 6.12 8.32 -3.38
CA ASP A 58 7.04 9.14 -4.20
C ASP A 58 7.70 8.36 -5.34
N LEU A 59 7.89 7.05 -5.14
CA LEU A 59 8.46 6.14 -6.13
C LEU A 59 7.38 5.50 -7.03
N LEU A 60 6.10 5.71 -6.73
CA LEU A 60 4.96 5.22 -7.49
C LEU A 60 4.41 6.30 -8.42
N ASP A 61 4.01 5.87 -9.62
CA ASP A 61 3.42 6.77 -10.60
C ASP A 61 2.03 7.23 -10.13
N LYS A 62 1.75 8.54 -10.15
CA LYS A 62 0.43 9.07 -9.71
C LYS A 62 -0.72 8.46 -10.52
N ALA A 63 -0.49 8.15 -11.80
CA ALA A 63 -1.45 7.45 -12.65
C ALA A 63 -1.77 6.03 -12.14
N PHE A 64 -0.76 5.35 -11.59
CA PHE A 64 -0.95 4.04 -10.94
C PHE A 64 -1.72 4.22 -9.63
N LEU A 65 -1.34 5.15 -8.77
CA LEU A 65 -2.03 5.42 -7.50
C LEU A 65 -3.50 5.76 -7.71
N VAL A 66 -3.82 6.68 -8.64
CA VAL A 66 -5.20 7.05 -8.96
C VAL A 66 -5.99 5.86 -9.48
N LYS A 67 -5.40 5.04 -10.36
CA LYS A 67 -6.06 3.83 -10.86
C LYS A 67 -6.39 2.86 -9.72
N GLU A 68 -5.47 2.66 -8.80
CA GLU A 68 -5.64 1.74 -7.68
C GLU A 68 -6.64 2.28 -6.64
N VAL A 69 -6.64 3.58 -6.34
CA VAL A 69 -7.65 4.25 -5.49
C VAL A 69 -9.05 4.10 -6.09
N LEU A 70 -9.17 4.23 -7.41
CA LEU A 70 -10.44 4.05 -8.11
C LEU A 70 -10.88 2.58 -8.15
N SER A 71 -9.92 1.66 -8.24
CA SER A 71 -10.17 0.22 -8.33
C SER A 71 -10.48 -0.42 -6.96
N HIS A 72 -9.86 0.07 -5.88
CA HIS A 72 -9.98 -0.53 -4.55
C HIS A 72 -10.79 0.36 -3.60
N GLN A 73 -11.99 -0.12 -3.27
CA GLN A 73 -12.91 0.59 -2.37
C GLN A 73 -12.33 0.85 -0.97
N ILE A 74 -11.44 -0.03 -0.49
CA ILE A 74 -10.80 0.12 0.83
C ILE A 74 -9.98 1.42 0.88
N ILE A 75 -9.20 1.67 -0.17
CA ILE A 75 -8.38 2.89 -0.29
C ILE A 75 -9.27 4.11 -0.48
N ARG A 76 -10.34 3.98 -1.27
CA ARG A 76 -11.34 5.05 -1.43
C ARG A 76 -12.02 5.43 -0.12
N ASN A 77 -12.18 4.48 0.80
CA ASN A 77 -12.74 4.74 2.12
C ASN A 77 -11.73 5.41 3.07
N GLN A 78 -10.43 5.36 2.76
CA GLN A 78 -9.39 6.03 3.51
C GLN A 78 -9.23 7.48 3.03
N ASN A 79 -9.87 8.39 3.76
CA ASN A 79 -9.91 9.80 3.40
C ASN A 79 -8.50 10.44 3.39
N HIS A 80 -7.63 10.01 4.32
CA HIS A 80 -6.25 10.50 4.42
C HIS A 80 -5.37 10.05 3.25
N PHE A 81 -5.52 8.81 2.78
CA PHE A 81 -4.77 8.34 1.61
C PHE A 81 -5.19 9.09 0.34
N CYS A 82 -6.48 9.34 0.17
CA CYS A 82 -7.00 10.15 -0.93
C CYS A 82 -6.42 11.57 -0.91
N ASP A 83 -6.33 12.20 0.26
CA ASP A 83 -5.72 13.52 0.42
C ASP A 83 -4.22 13.48 0.11
N MET A 84 -3.47 12.54 0.68
CA MET A 84 -2.04 12.40 0.41
C MET A 84 -1.77 12.20 -1.09
N VAL A 85 -2.56 11.36 -1.78
CA VAL A 85 -2.45 11.17 -3.24
C VAL A 85 -2.79 12.47 -4.00
N LYS A 86 -3.74 13.28 -3.53
CA LYS A 86 -4.03 14.58 -4.16
C LYS A 86 -2.88 15.57 -3.98
N GLU A 87 -2.26 15.60 -2.80
CA GLU A 87 -1.22 16.56 -2.43
C GLU A 87 0.08 16.44 -3.23
N PHE A 88 0.37 15.29 -3.86
CA PHE A 88 1.55 15.14 -4.75
C PHE A 88 1.48 16.13 -5.94
N PRO A 89 2.22 17.25 -5.95
CA PRO A 89 2.20 18.20 -7.05
C PRO A 89 2.98 17.59 -8.22
N ASN A 90 2.35 17.47 -9.39
CA ASN A 90 3.10 17.12 -10.60
C ASN A 90 3.56 18.43 -11.27
N TYR A 91 4.88 18.65 -11.17
CA TYR A 91 5.70 19.70 -11.78
C TYR A 91 5.51 21.14 -11.29
#